data_AF-A0A285B2X8-F1
#
_entry.id   AF-A0A285B2X8-F1
#
_cell.length_a   1.000
_cell.length_b   1.000
_cell.length_c   1.000
_cell.angle_alpha   90.00
_cell.angle_beta   90.00
_cell.angle_gamma   90.00
#
_symmetry.space_group_name_H-M   'P 1'
#
loop_
_entity.id
_entity.type
_entity.pdbx_description
1 polymer ?
#
loop_
_entity_poly.entity_id
_entity_poly.type
_entity_poly.pdbx_seq_one_letter_code
_entity_poly.pdbx_strand_id
1 'polypeptide(L)'
;MRTALLLLWLAAFSPVAHAADWLEWPRVGEATLSWGPFTVYTSQLRTPDGRYDGPHQDRALIITYQRSIDRDELVEATRDQWRAQGILQQEPQSEAWLRMLRGLWPDVASGTQLAFVVSGGEGQFWYRASAAQPTFTALGPRQSAAFSTRFLAIWLDPGTTYPELRQQLIGGTP
;
A
#
# COMPACT_ATOMS: atom_id res chain seq x y z
N MET A 1 -35.51 47.74 14.98
CA MET A 1 -34.09 47.88 15.40
C MET A 1 -33.37 46.61 14.97
N ARG A 2 -32.30 46.77 14.20
CA ARG A 2 -31.54 45.71 13.50
C ARG A 2 -30.41 45.22 14.42
N THR A 3 -30.35 43.94 14.73
CA THR A 3 -29.10 43.27 15.10
C THR A 3 -29.10 41.88 14.47
N ALA A 4 -28.35 41.75 13.38
CA ALA A 4 -28.04 40.49 12.73
C ALA A 4 -26.83 39.87 13.43
N LEU A 5 -26.95 38.66 13.99
CA LEU A 5 -25.80 37.85 14.36
C LEU A 5 -25.46 36.91 13.20
N LEU A 6 -24.33 37.15 12.56
CA LEU A 6 -23.69 36.24 11.62
C LEU A 6 -22.84 35.25 12.43
N LEU A 7 -23.29 34.00 12.53
CA LEU A 7 -22.47 32.88 12.98
C LEU A 7 -21.79 32.27 11.76
N LEU A 8 -20.51 32.60 11.59
CA LEU A 8 -19.62 32.08 10.56
C LEU A 8 -19.18 30.67 10.98
N TRP A 9 -19.88 29.65 10.47
CA TRP A 9 -19.46 28.26 10.60
C TRP A 9 -18.22 28.04 9.71
N LEU A 10 -17.03 28.00 10.32
CA LEU A 10 -15.86 27.40 9.67
C LEU A 10 -16.06 25.88 9.67
N ALA A 11 -16.63 25.36 8.58
CA ALA A 11 -16.50 23.95 8.25
C ALA A 11 -15.05 23.69 7.85
N ALA A 12 -14.26 23.12 8.78
CA ALA A 12 -12.98 22.53 8.44
C ALA A 12 -13.26 21.33 7.52
N PHE A 13 -13.14 21.54 6.20
CA PHE A 13 -13.06 20.45 5.23
C PHE A 13 -11.77 19.69 5.49
N SER A 14 -11.83 18.70 6.39
CA SER A 14 -10.83 17.64 6.38
C SER A 14 -11.10 16.82 5.12
N PRO A 15 -10.15 16.69 4.18
CA PRO A 15 -10.30 15.74 3.09
C PRO A 15 -10.34 14.36 3.74
N VAL A 16 -11.54 13.81 3.89
CA VAL A 16 -11.71 12.39 4.16
C VAL A 16 -11.10 11.72 2.94
N ALA A 17 -9.94 11.07 3.10
CA ALA A 17 -9.40 10.21 2.07
C ALA A 17 -10.47 9.13 1.81
N HIS A 18 -11.22 9.25 0.73
CA HIS A 18 -12.24 8.28 0.40
C HIS A 18 -11.52 6.99 0.00
N ALA A 19 -11.65 5.95 0.82
CA ALA A 19 -11.21 4.60 0.47
C ALA A 19 -11.87 4.07 -0.82
N ALA A 20 -12.96 4.72 -1.25
CA ALA A 20 -13.85 4.25 -2.31
C ALA A 20 -13.23 4.36 -3.71
N ASP A 21 -12.53 5.46 -4.02
CA ASP A 21 -12.22 5.79 -5.43
C ASP A 21 -11.19 4.83 -6.05
N TRP A 22 -10.19 4.42 -5.27
CA TRP A 22 -9.11 3.54 -5.76
C TRP A 22 -9.53 2.07 -5.88
N LEU A 23 -10.63 1.66 -5.25
CA LEU A 23 -11.21 0.33 -5.43
C LEU A 23 -11.91 0.19 -6.79
N GLU A 24 -12.36 1.30 -7.36
CA GLU A 24 -12.99 1.34 -8.68
C GLU A 24 -11.97 1.52 -9.81
N TRP A 25 -10.74 1.91 -9.49
CA TRP A 25 -9.66 2.01 -10.48
C TRP A 25 -9.46 0.69 -11.24
N PRO A 26 -9.29 0.75 -12.57
CA PRO A 26 -9.02 -0.44 -13.36
C PRO A 26 -7.76 -1.17 -12.88
N ARG A 27 -7.79 -2.50 -12.98
CA ARG A 27 -6.64 -3.35 -12.70
C ARG A 27 -5.61 -3.21 -13.82
N VAL A 28 -4.36 -2.97 -13.44
CA VAL A 28 -3.20 -3.11 -14.33
C VAL A 28 -2.82 -4.59 -14.46
N GLY A 29 -2.59 -5.24 -13.31
CA GLY A 29 -2.10 -6.60 -13.25
C GLY A 29 -2.26 -7.24 -11.88
N GLU A 30 -1.97 -8.53 -11.81
CA GLU A 30 -2.10 -9.36 -10.62
C GLU A 30 -0.99 -10.41 -10.62
N ALA A 31 -0.40 -10.69 -9.45
CA ALA A 31 0.67 -11.66 -9.30
C ALA A 31 0.54 -12.42 -8.00
N THR A 32 0.91 -13.70 -7.99
CA THR A 32 0.78 -14.58 -6.82
C THR A 32 2.16 -15.09 -6.38
N LEU A 33 2.54 -14.80 -5.14
CA LEU A 33 3.75 -15.34 -4.53
C LEU A 33 3.42 -16.68 -3.87
N SER A 34 4.13 -17.74 -4.26
CA SER A 34 4.03 -19.07 -3.65
C SER A 34 5.39 -19.57 -3.19
N TRP A 35 5.39 -20.37 -2.13
CA TRP A 35 6.56 -21.08 -1.62
C TRP A 35 6.27 -22.57 -1.55
N GLY A 36 6.86 -23.33 -2.48
CA GLY A 36 6.51 -24.73 -2.70
C GLY A 36 5.01 -24.87 -3.06
N PRO A 37 4.25 -25.76 -2.39
CA PRO A 37 2.83 -25.94 -2.67
C PRO A 37 1.94 -24.88 -2.01
N PHE A 38 2.49 -23.93 -1.26
CA PHE A 38 1.72 -22.98 -0.45
C PHE A 38 1.73 -21.59 -1.07
N THR A 39 0.55 -21.00 -1.23
CA THR A 39 0.41 -19.58 -1.59
C THR A 39 0.59 -18.69 -0.38
N VAL A 40 1.43 -17.66 -0.51
CA VAL A 40 1.71 -16.68 0.55
C VAL A 40 0.73 -15.51 0.45
N TYR A 41 0.74 -14.82 -0.69
CA TYR A 41 -0.17 -13.74 -1.00
C TYR A 41 -0.48 -13.66 -2.50
N THR A 42 -1.62 -13.06 -2.83
CA THR A 42 -1.92 -12.52 -4.17
C THR A 42 -1.89 -11.00 -4.10
N SER A 43 -1.12 -10.38 -4.99
CA SER A 43 -1.00 -8.93 -5.12
C SER A 43 -1.68 -8.43 -6.38
N GLN A 44 -2.33 -7.28 -6.31
CA GLN A 44 -2.99 -6.60 -7.42
C GLN A 44 -2.52 -5.15 -7.49
N LEU A 45 -2.21 -4.67 -8.69
CA LEU A 45 -1.96 -3.26 -8.96
C LEU A 45 -3.15 -2.64 -9.69
N ARG A 46 -3.58 -1.46 -9.22
CA ARG A 46 -4.60 -0.63 -9.86
C ARG A 46 -4.08 0.79 -10.06
N THR A 47 -4.49 1.42 -11.14
CA THR A 47 -4.18 2.82 -11.47
C THR A 47 -5.42 3.48 -12.06
N PRO A 48 -5.55 4.83 -12.02
CA PRO A 48 -6.74 5.52 -12.54
C PRO A 48 -7.12 5.16 -13.98
N ASP A 49 -6.14 4.82 -14.82
CA ASP A 49 -6.31 4.52 -16.25
C ASP A 49 -6.06 3.04 -16.60
N GLY A 50 -5.74 2.19 -15.62
CA GLY A 50 -5.44 0.77 -15.83
C GLY A 50 -4.11 0.47 -16.50
N ARG A 51 -3.21 1.45 -16.60
CA ARG A 51 -1.86 1.29 -17.17
C ARG A 51 -0.81 1.72 -16.15
N TYR A 52 0.36 1.06 -16.16
CA TYR A 52 1.47 1.44 -15.30
C TYR A 52 2.47 2.32 -16.06
N ASP A 53 2.55 3.59 -15.67
CA ASP A 53 3.42 4.59 -16.32
C ASP A 53 4.61 5.02 -15.44
N GLY A 54 4.82 4.35 -14.30
CA GLY A 54 5.98 4.53 -13.44
C GLY A 54 5.68 5.03 -12.02
N PRO A 55 6.72 5.44 -11.26
CA PRO A 55 6.62 5.66 -9.81
C PRO A 55 5.89 6.94 -9.39
N HIS A 56 5.71 7.91 -10.30
CA HIS A 56 5.04 9.18 -10.03
C HIS A 56 3.50 9.11 -10.19
N GLN A 57 2.98 8.00 -10.70
CA GLN A 57 1.56 7.79 -10.92
C GLN A 57 0.82 7.45 -9.62
N ASP A 58 -0.41 7.95 -9.50
CA ASP A 58 -1.37 7.49 -8.50
C ASP A 58 -1.67 6.01 -8.71
N ARG A 59 -1.58 5.22 -7.64
CA ARG A 59 -1.68 3.76 -7.72
C ARG A 59 -2.08 3.12 -6.41
N ALA A 60 -2.75 1.98 -6.50
CA ALA A 60 -3.09 1.16 -5.35
C ALA A 60 -2.47 -0.23 -5.53
N LEU A 61 -1.61 -0.60 -4.58
CA LEU A 61 -1.16 -1.99 -4.43
C LEU A 61 -2.01 -2.64 -3.35
N ILE A 62 -2.67 -3.75 -3.70
CA ILE A 62 -3.54 -4.52 -2.80
C ILE A 62 -2.93 -5.90 -2.63
N ILE A 63 -2.68 -6.33 -1.39
CA ILE A 63 -2.14 -7.63 -1.06
C ILE A 63 -3.22 -8.40 -0.30
N THR A 64 -3.58 -9.58 -0.80
CA THR A 64 -4.47 -10.54 -0.14
C THR A 64 -3.63 -11.69 0.38
N TYR A 65 -3.59 -11.87 1.69
CA TYR A 65 -2.82 -12.94 2.33
C TYR A 65 -3.61 -14.24 2.32
N GLN A 66 -2.96 -15.37 2.05
CA GLN A 66 -3.57 -16.72 2.11
C GLN A 66 -3.07 -17.55 3.30
N ARG A 67 -2.31 -16.93 4.20
CA ARG A 67 -1.83 -17.54 5.45
C ARG A 67 -1.73 -16.48 6.55
N SER A 68 -1.60 -16.95 7.78
CA SER A 68 -1.26 -16.06 8.90
C SER A 68 0.22 -15.70 8.86
N ILE A 69 0.50 -14.43 9.14
CA ILE A 69 1.85 -13.87 9.29
C ILE A 69 1.79 -12.84 10.41
N ASP A 70 2.67 -12.98 11.38
CA ASP A 70 2.74 -12.05 12.50
C ASP A 70 3.27 -10.70 12.00
N ARG A 71 2.82 -9.61 12.61
CA ARG A 71 3.26 -8.26 12.25
C ARG A 71 4.78 -8.11 12.25
N ASP A 72 5.45 -8.70 13.24
CA ASP A 72 6.89 -8.58 13.35
C ASP A 72 7.59 -9.34 12.19
N GLU A 73 7.01 -10.44 11.71
CA GLU A 73 7.47 -11.14 10.50
C GLU A 73 7.22 -10.31 9.22
N LEU A 74 6.09 -9.61 9.11
CA LEU A 74 5.83 -8.70 7.98
C LEU A 74 6.87 -7.57 7.89
N VAL A 75 7.20 -6.99 9.05
CA VAL A 75 8.21 -5.92 9.14
C VAL A 75 9.60 -6.46 8.82
N GLU A 76 9.94 -7.66 9.28
CA GLU A 76 11.23 -8.27 8.97
C GLU A 76 11.34 -8.65 7.48
N ALA A 77 10.28 -9.20 6.88
CA ALA A 77 10.24 -9.45 5.45
C ALA A 77 10.42 -8.16 4.64
N THR A 78 9.81 -7.05 5.07
CA THR A 78 10.00 -5.72 4.48
C THR A 78 11.46 -5.26 4.60
N ARG A 79 12.06 -5.44 5.78
CA ARG A 79 13.48 -5.13 6.02
C ARG A 79 14.39 -5.93 5.09
N ASP A 80 14.15 -7.22 4.93
CA ASP A 80 14.95 -8.09 4.07
C ASP A 80 14.87 -7.68 2.60
N GLN A 81 13.68 -7.32 2.12
CA GLN A 81 13.51 -6.77 0.77
C GLN A 81 14.28 -5.46 0.60
N TRP A 82 14.16 -4.54 1.54
CA TRP A 82 14.92 -3.29 1.51
C TRP A 82 16.43 -3.50 1.62
N ARG A 83 16.89 -4.50 2.37
CA ARG A 83 18.31 -4.87 2.45
C ARG A 83 18.79 -5.37 1.09
N ALA A 84 18.04 -6.26 0.45
CA ALA A 84 18.38 -6.82 -0.86
C ALA A 84 18.42 -5.74 -1.95
N GLN A 85 17.56 -4.73 -1.86
CA GLN A 85 17.52 -3.59 -2.79
C GLN A 85 18.52 -2.47 -2.44
N GLY A 86 19.31 -2.61 -1.39
CA GLY A 86 20.26 -1.58 -0.93
C GLY A 86 19.60 -0.34 -0.31
N ILE A 87 18.28 -0.36 -0.08
CA ILE A 87 17.50 0.76 0.46
C ILE A 87 17.95 1.10 1.88
N LEU A 88 18.30 0.11 2.70
CA LEU A 88 18.76 0.36 4.07
C LEU A 88 20.03 1.21 4.12
N GLN A 89 20.89 1.12 3.09
CA GLN A 89 22.12 1.92 2.98
C GLN A 89 21.86 3.28 2.33
N GLN A 90 20.92 3.34 1.37
CA GLN A 90 20.61 4.56 0.63
C GLN A 90 19.72 5.54 1.42
N GLU A 91 18.88 5.03 2.33
CA GLU A 91 17.85 5.80 3.01
C GLU A 91 18.11 5.83 4.53
N PRO A 92 18.65 6.94 5.07
CA PRO A 92 18.91 7.08 6.51
C PRO A 92 17.66 6.94 7.38
N GLN A 93 16.47 7.19 6.81
CA GLN A 93 15.18 7.08 7.51
C GLN A 93 14.61 5.66 7.53
N SER A 94 15.21 4.71 6.80
CA SER A 94 14.69 3.34 6.63
C SER A 94 14.39 2.64 7.97
N GLU A 95 15.28 2.74 8.96
CA GLU A 95 15.05 2.16 10.28
C GLU A 95 13.88 2.81 11.04
N ALA A 96 13.68 4.11 10.88
CA ALA A 96 12.55 4.81 11.47
C ALA A 96 11.24 4.38 10.80
N TRP A 97 11.25 4.19 9.48
CA TRP A 97 10.11 3.67 8.74
C TRP A 97 9.77 2.24 9.15
N LEU A 98 10.74 1.34 9.35
CA LEU A 98 10.49 -0.02 9.83
C LEU A 98 9.87 -0.03 11.24
N ARG A 99 10.30 0.86 12.13
CA ARG A 99 9.67 1.03 13.45
C ARG A 99 8.23 1.56 13.32
N MET A 100 7.99 2.49 12.41
CA MET A 100 6.65 2.99 12.12
C MET A 100 5.73 1.86 11.61
N LEU A 101 6.20 1.04 10.66
CA LEU A 101 5.44 -0.10 10.15
C LEU A 101 5.06 -1.09 11.25
N ARG A 102 5.97 -1.36 12.20
CA ARG A 102 5.68 -2.17 13.39
C ARG A 102 4.61 -1.55 14.32
N GLY A 103 4.52 -0.23 14.39
CA GLY A 103 3.45 0.42 15.15
C GLY A 103 2.10 0.47 14.40
N LEU A 104 2.15 0.32 13.07
CA LEU A 104 1.03 0.58 12.18
C LEU A 104 0.27 -0.67 11.76
N TRP A 105 1.00 -1.71 11.38
CA TRP A 105 0.40 -2.92 10.82
C TRP A 105 -0.13 -3.83 11.93
N PRO A 106 -1.30 -4.45 11.75
CA PRO A 106 -1.73 -5.58 12.56
C PRO A 106 -1.04 -6.87 12.08
N ASP A 107 -1.26 -7.96 12.82
CA ASP A 107 -1.06 -9.30 12.27
C ASP A 107 -2.05 -9.52 11.10
N VAL A 108 -1.68 -10.36 10.14
CA VAL A 108 -2.55 -10.71 9.02
C VAL A 108 -2.91 -12.19 9.08
N ALA A 109 -4.14 -12.51 8.69
CA ALA A 109 -4.63 -13.88 8.57
C ALA A 109 -4.96 -14.21 7.12
N SER A 110 -5.27 -15.48 6.85
CA SER A 110 -5.80 -15.88 5.54
C SER A 110 -7.10 -15.14 5.23
N GLY A 111 -7.18 -14.53 4.05
CA GLY A 111 -8.29 -13.68 3.61
C GLY A 111 -8.19 -12.21 4.01
N THR A 112 -7.20 -11.84 4.84
CA THR A 112 -6.90 -10.45 5.18
C THR A 112 -6.28 -9.72 3.99
N GLN A 113 -6.60 -8.44 3.87
CA GLN A 113 -5.99 -7.56 2.89
C GLN A 113 -5.33 -6.34 3.52
N LEU A 114 -4.13 -6.06 3.01
CA LEU A 114 -3.41 -4.80 3.23
C LEU A 114 -3.27 -4.11 1.88
N ALA A 115 -3.71 -2.85 1.80
CA ALA A 115 -3.52 -2.03 0.61
C ALA A 115 -2.68 -0.80 0.94
N PHE A 116 -1.88 -0.38 -0.03
CA PHE A 116 -1.13 0.87 0.04
C PHE A 116 -1.44 1.71 -1.19
N VAL A 117 -2.03 2.87 -0.95
CA VAL A 117 -2.59 3.74 -1.99
C VAL A 117 -1.80 5.03 -2.01
N VAL A 118 -1.20 5.34 -3.16
CA VAL A 118 -0.48 6.59 -3.39
C VAL A 118 -1.36 7.54 -4.17
N SER A 119 -1.52 8.75 -3.64
CA SER A 119 -2.14 9.86 -4.35
C SER A 119 -1.39 11.16 -4.12
N GLY A 120 -1.00 11.84 -5.21
CA GLY A 120 -0.17 13.04 -5.13
C GLY A 120 1.22 12.78 -4.51
N GLY A 121 1.73 11.56 -4.67
CA GLY A 121 3.01 11.10 -4.11
C GLY A 121 2.94 10.60 -2.66
N GLU A 122 1.96 11.02 -1.86
CA GLU A 122 1.77 10.52 -0.49
C GLU A 122 1.02 9.20 -0.45
N GLY A 123 1.38 8.33 0.50
CA GLY A 123 0.84 6.98 0.60
C GLY A 123 -0.01 6.75 1.84
N GLN A 124 -1.14 6.07 1.72
CA GLN A 124 -1.99 5.67 2.85
C GLN A 124 -2.07 4.15 2.92
N PHE A 125 -1.87 3.59 4.12
CA PHE A 125 -2.17 2.19 4.39
C PHE A 125 -3.65 1.99 4.68
N TRP A 126 -4.19 0.89 4.18
CA TRP A 126 -5.56 0.47 4.34
C TRP A 126 -5.60 -1.01 4.70
N TYR A 127 -6.54 -1.39 5.55
CA TYR A 127 -6.68 -2.75 6.05
C TYR A 127 -8.11 -3.24 5.98
N ARG A 128 -8.26 -4.52 5.66
CA ARG A 128 -9.53 -5.23 5.66
C ARG A 128 -9.31 -6.64 6.19
N ALA A 129 -9.94 -6.99 7.31
CA ALA A 129 -9.64 -8.25 7.99
C ALA A 129 -10.15 -9.48 7.21
N SER A 130 -11.22 -9.32 6.44
CA SER A 130 -11.84 -10.39 5.65
C SER A 130 -12.60 -9.82 4.45
N ALA A 131 -12.71 -10.61 3.38
CA ALA A 131 -13.55 -10.29 2.23
C ALA A 131 -15.04 -10.08 2.58
N ALA A 132 -15.51 -10.63 3.71
CA ALA A 132 -16.86 -10.39 4.22
C ALA A 132 -17.05 -8.96 4.78
N GLN A 133 -15.96 -8.26 5.11
CA GLN A 133 -16.03 -6.85 5.49
C GLN A 133 -16.09 -6.01 4.21
N PRO A 134 -17.11 -5.15 4.07
CA PRO A 134 -17.30 -4.40 2.82
C PRO A 134 -16.30 -3.25 2.66
N THR A 135 -15.72 -2.76 3.76
CA THR A 135 -14.93 -1.53 3.77
C THR A 135 -13.50 -1.77 4.22
N PHE A 136 -12.58 -0.98 3.65
CA PHE A 136 -11.22 -0.83 4.16
C PHE A 136 -11.18 0.22 5.26
N THR A 137 -10.38 -0.03 6.29
CA THR A 137 -10.07 0.94 7.35
C THR A 137 -8.68 1.51 7.12
N ALA A 138 -8.54 2.85 7.17
CA ALA A 138 -7.23 3.48 7.09
C ALA A 138 -6.38 3.10 8.31
N LEU A 139 -5.13 2.71 8.08
CA LEU A 139 -4.15 2.51 9.14
C LEU A 139 -3.26 3.73 9.26
N GLY A 140 -3.39 4.44 10.38
CA GLY A 140 -2.56 5.58 10.76
C GLY A 140 -2.47 6.71 9.72
N PRO A 141 -1.48 7.60 9.85
CA PRO A 141 -1.36 8.77 8.98
C PRO A 141 -0.84 8.40 7.58
N ARG A 142 -1.00 9.34 6.64
CA ARG A 142 -0.31 9.30 5.35
C ARG A 142 1.21 9.34 5.52
N GLN A 143 1.88 8.69 4.59
CA GLN A 143 3.32 8.54 4.52
C GLN A 143 3.89 9.41 3.40
N SER A 144 5.12 9.88 3.59
CA SER A 144 5.79 10.77 2.66
C SER A 144 6.07 10.12 1.31
N ALA A 145 6.28 10.94 0.28
CA ALA A 145 6.63 10.44 -1.06
C ALA A 145 7.92 9.60 -1.09
N ALA A 146 8.91 9.93 -0.24
CA ALA A 146 10.13 9.15 -0.10
C ALA A 146 9.82 7.74 0.42
N PHE A 147 9.03 7.62 1.49
CA PHE A 147 8.59 6.32 2.00
C PHE A 147 7.78 5.57 0.94
N SER A 148 6.78 6.22 0.34
CA SER A 148 5.89 5.59 -0.65
C SER A 148 6.65 4.99 -1.82
N THR A 149 7.68 5.68 -2.30
CA THR A 149 8.54 5.22 -3.38
C THR A 149 9.31 3.96 -2.96
N ARG A 150 9.95 3.98 -1.78
CA ARG A 150 10.77 2.86 -1.28
C ARG A 150 9.96 1.66 -0.84
N PHE A 151 8.77 1.88 -0.29
CA PHE A 151 7.87 0.81 0.07
C PHE A 151 7.36 0.08 -1.19
N LEU A 152 6.85 0.81 -2.18
CA LEU A 152 6.36 0.20 -3.42
C LEU A 152 7.47 -0.37 -4.32
N ALA A 153 8.72 0.06 -4.13
CA ALA A 153 9.87 -0.51 -4.81
C ALA A 153 10.02 -2.02 -4.59
N ILE A 154 9.54 -2.55 -3.45
CA ILE A 154 9.57 -4.00 -3.16
C ILE A 154 8.89 -4.80 -4.29
N TRP A 155 7.80 -4.28 -4.86
CA TRP A 155 7.03 -4.95 -5.92
C TRP A 155 7.28 -4.37 -7.31
N LEU A 156 7.52 -3.06 -7.42
CA LEU A 156 7.45 -2.33 -8.70
C LEU A 156 8.80 -1.86 -9.23
N ASP A 157 9.87 -1.90 -8.43
CA ASP A 157 11.19 -1.50 -8.89
C ASP A 157 11.77 -2.55 -9.85
N PRO A 158 12.45 -2.16 -10.95
CA PRO A 158 13.12 -3.11 -11.84
C PRO A 158 14.11 -4.04 -11.13
N GLY A 159 14.70 -3.61 -10.01
CA GLY A 159 15.58 -4.37 -9.13
C GLY A 159 14.86 -5.10 -7.99
N THR A 160 13.56 -5.36 -8.09
CA THR A 160 12.85 -6.25 -7.14
C THR A 160 13.48 -7.65 -7.12
N THR A 161 13.37 -8.34 -5.97
CA THR A 161 13.77 -9.74 -5.84
C THR A 161 12.82 -10.71 -6.56
N TYR A 162 11.65 -10.24 -7.04
CA TYR A 162 10.64 -11.03 -7.74
C TYR A 162 10.29 -10.44 -9.12
N PRO A 163 11.20 -10.49 -10.12
CA PRO A 163 11.02 -9.81 -11.41
C PRO A 163 9.82 -10.32 -12.21
N GLU A 164 9.52 -11.62 -12.17
CA GLU A 164 8.36 -12.21 -12.85
C GLU A 164 7.03 -11.70 -12.27
N LEU A 165 6.93 -11.63 -10.93
CA LEU A 165 5.75 -11.07 -10.26
C LEU A 165 5.56 -9.60 -10.60
N ARG A 166 6.66 -8.84 -10.70
CA ARG A 166 6.62 -7.46 -11.15
C ARG A 166 6.05 -7.35 -12.56
N GLN A 167 6.51 -8.16 -13.52
CA GLN A 167 6.00 -8.12 -14.89
C GLN A 167 4.48 -8.36 -14.92
N GLN A 168 4.02 -9.39 -14.19
CA GLN A 168 2.59 -9.67 -14.06
C GLN A 168 1.81 -8.50 -13.44
N LEU A 169 2.35 -7.84 -12.41
CA LEU A 169 1.71 -6.69 -11.76
C LEU A 169 1.61 -5.45 -12.65
N ILE A 170 2.62 -5.17 -13.46
CA ILE A 170 2.65 -3.98 -14.33
C ILE A 170 2.02 -4.24 -15.70
N GLY A 171 1.33 -5.37 -15.89
CA GLY A 171 0.65 -5.73 -17.12
C GLY A 171 1.58 -6.19 -18.24
N GLY A 172 2.83 -6.54 -17.91
CA GLY A 172 3.77 -7.18 -18.81
C GLY A 172 3.44 -8.65 -19.02
N THR A 173 3.70 -9.15 -20.23
CA THR A 173 3.68 -10.59 -20.51
C THR A 173 4.91 -11.24 -19.83
N PRO A 174 4.75 -12.38 -19.13
CA PRO A 174 5.86 -13.12 -18.53
C PRO A 174 6.96 -13.50 -19.53
#